data_AF-A0A7C3MN66-F1
#
_entry.id   AF-A0A7C3MN66-F1
#
_cell.length_a   1.000
_cell.length_b   1.000
_cell.length_c   1.000
_cell.angle_alpha   90.00
_cell.angle_beta   90.00
_cell.angle_gamma   90.00
#
_symmetry.space_group_name_H-M   'P 1'
#
loop_
_entity.id
_entity.type
_entity.pdbx_description
1 polymer ?
#
loop_
_entity_poly.entity_id
_entity_poly.type
_entity_poly.pdbx_seq_one_letter_code
_entity_poly.pdbx_strand_id
1 'polypeptide(L)'
;MERTRFWSSDSGRCETMAERYLTGEVKAHSTGLPGRHILSARQNHLIFDDTVGHGGPGEAINALELFLGGITGCATMMVERIARAENVPLKHVEVSMEATIDTEAKHPGPPVLASARMRFRMAGVPEDKARQMVEIYKRR
;
A
#
# COMPACT_ATOMS: atom_id res chain seq x y z
N MET A 1 25.20 13.02 23.38
CA MET A 1 24.99 13.16 21.91
C MET A 1 24.96 11.75 21.33
N GLU A 2 23.77 11.17 21.18
CA GLU A 2 23.63 9.83 20.60
C GLU A 2 23.91 9.89 19.09
N ARG A 3 24.85 9.07 18.62
CA ARG A 3 25.16 8.95 17.19
C ARG A 3 24.13 8.02 16.54
N THR A 4 23.31 8.56 15.65
CA THR A 4 22.48 7.77 14.73
C THR A 4 23.39 6.90 13.87
N ARG A 5 23.23 5.57 13.95
CA ARG A 5 23.94 4.63 13.08
C ARG A 5 23.05 4.32 11.88
N PHE A 6 23.54 4.67 10.69
CA PHE A 6 22.94 4.25 9.42
C PHE A 6 23.48 2.88 9.04
N TRP A 7 22.59 1.95 8.74
CA TRP A 7 22.92 0.64 8.20
C TRP A 7 22.43 0.60 6.76
N SER A 8 23.35 0.44 5.81
CA SER A 8 23.05 0.36 4.38
C SER A 8 23.45 -1.02 3.88
N SER A 9 22.55 -1.67 3.14
CA SER A 9 22.81 -2.94 2.46
C SER A 9 23.27 -2.75 1.01
N ASP A 10 23.79 -1.56 0.63
CA ASP A 10 24.04 -1.24 -0.77
C ASP A 10 25.09 -2.17 -1.39
N SER A 11 24.64 -3.01 -2.32
CA SER A 11 25.49 -3.65 -3.34
C SER A 11 25.40 -2.78 -4.59
N GLY A 12 26.56 -2.43 -5.16
CA GLY A 12 26.76 -1.32 -6.09
C GLY A 12 25.70 -1.17 -7.20
N ARG A 13 25.23 0.07 -7.40
CA ARG A 13 24.40 0.47 -8.53
C ARG A 13 25.19 0.35 -9.83
N CYS A 14 24.82 -0.61 -10.69
CA CYS A 14 25.28 -0.71 -12.07
C CYS A 14 24.30 0.06 -12.97
N GLU A 15 24.79 1.00 -13.78
CA GLU A 15 23.97 1.90 -14.62
C GLU A 15 23.08 1.14 -15.62
N THR A 16 23.42 -0.10 -15.99
CA THR A 16 22.60 -0.98 -16.85
C THR A 16 21.34 -1.52 -16.16
N MET A 17 21.26 -1.48 -14.83
CA MET A 17 20.07 -1.94 -14.07
C MET A 17 18.93 -0.91 -14.15
N ALA A 18 19.24 0.38 -14.26
CA ALA A 18 18.24 1.45 -14.21
C ALA A 18 17.22 1.41 -15.36
N GLU A 19 17.60 0.89 -16.53
CA GLU A 19 16.71 0.77 -17.70
C GLU A 19 15.76 -0.42 -17.63
N ARG A 20 16.09 -1.46 -16.87
CA ARG A 20 15.27 -2.68 -16.72
C ARG A 20 14.30 -2.63 -15.54
N TYR A 21 14.61 -1.84 -14.51
CA TYR A 21 13.90 -1.90 -13.23
C TYR A 21 13.25 -0.56 -12.86
N LEU A 22 11.96 -0.61 -12.52
CA LEU A 22 11.28 0.50 -11.87
C LEU A 22 11.62 0.50 -10.37
N THR A 23 12.29 1.55 -9.90
CA THR A 23 12.64 1.71 -8.48
C THR A 23 11.80 2.81 -7.85
N GLY A 24 11.13 2.50 -6.74
CA GLY A 24 10.45 3.48 -5.88
C GLY A 24 11.20 3.66 -4.57
N GLU A 25 11.26 4.89 -4.07
CA GLU A 25 11.80 5.23 -2.74
C GLU A 25 10.78 6.04 -1.96
N VAL A 26 10.64 5.70 -0.67
CA VAL A 26 9.81 6.40 0.29
C VAL A 26 10.53 6.42 1.64
N LYS A 27 10.37 7.50 2.40
CA LYS A 27 10.95 7.64 3.75
C LYS A 27 9.87 7.98 4.75
N ALA A 28 9.90 7.35 5.91
CA ALA A 28 9.07 7.74 7.05
C ALA A 28 9.95 8.04 8.26
N HIS A 29 9.55 9.03 9.05
CA HIS A 29 10.25 9.38 10.29
C HIS A 29 9.26 9.83 11.38
N SER A 30 9.64 9.63 12.64
CA SER A 30 8.86 10.08 13.80
C SER A 30 8.87 11.60 13.93
N THR A 31 7.77 12.18 14.41
CA THR A 31 7.65 13.64 14.61
C THR A 31 8.08 14.12 16.00
N GLY A 32 8.38 13.19 16.92
CA GLY A 32 8.60 13.49 18.34
C GLY A 32 7.32 13.40 19.18
N LEU A 33 6.14 13.39 18.56
CA LEU A 33 4.90 12.95 19.19
C LEU A 33 4.77 11.43 19.06
N PRO A 34 4.68 10.66 20.18
CA PRO A 34 4.49 9.22 20.11
C PRO A 34 3.29 8.83 19.25
N GLY A 35 3.49 7.85 18.36
CA GLY A 35 2.46 7.40 17.44
C GLY A 35 2.19 8.33 16.25
N ARG A 36 2.95 9.43 16.04
CA ARG A 36 2.81 10.30 14.86
C ARG A 36 4.07 10.36 14.01
N HIS A 37 3.90 10.10 12.71
CA HIS A 37 4.97 10.01 11.74
C HIS A 37 4.68 10.84 10.48
N ILE A 38 5.74 11.17 9.73
CA ILE A 38 5.66 11.80 8.41
C ILE A 38 6.23 10.85 7.37
N LEU A 39 5.42 10.48 6.38
CA LEU A 39 5.85 9.80 5.16
C LEU A 39 6.18 10.85 4.10
N SER A 40 7.30 10.65 3.39
CA SER A 40 7.78 11.49 2.30
C SER A 40 8.04 10.66 1.06
N ALA A 41 7.33 10.96 -0.01
CA ALA A 41 7.50 10.36 -1.33
C ALA A 41 7.60 11.46 -2.39
N ARG A 42 8.81 11.66 -2.93
CA ARG A 42 9.14 12.81 -3.80
C ARG A 42 8.86 14.13 -3.05
N GLN A 43 8.01 15.00 -3.59
CA GLN A 43 7.61 16.28 -2.99
C GLN A 43 6.31 16.17 -2.16
N ASN A 44 5.77 14.97 -2.00
CA ASN A 44 4.54 14.74 -1.24
C ASN A 44 4.89 14.27 0.16
N HIS A 45 4.26 14.90 1.14
CA HIS A 45 4.43 14.61 2.55
C HIS A 45 3.07 14.33 3.17
N LEU A 46 2.97 13.24 3.92
CA LEU A 46 1.74 12.81 4.55
C LEU A 46 2.01 12.53 6.03
N ILE A 47 1.24 13.17 6.90
CA ILE A 47 1.20 12.81 8.32
C ILE A 47 0.33 11.57 8.46
N PHE A 48 0.80 10.59 9.22
CA PHE A 48 0.01 9.43 9.59
C PHE A 48 0.22 9.09 11.06
N ASP A 49 -0.83 8.57 11.67
CA ASP A 49 -0.86 8.25 13.09
C ASP A 49 -0.93 6.72 13.32
N ASP A 50 -0.58 6.28 14.51
CA ASP A 50 -1.06 5.00 15.02
C ASP A 50 -2.51 5.15 15.49
N THR A 51 -3.22 4.04 15.54
CA THR A 51 -4.63 4.02 15.97
C THR A 51 -4.73 4.35 17.46
N VAL A 52 -5.89 4.86 17.88
CA VAL A 52 -6.20 5.05 19.31
C VAL A 52 -6.09 3.73 20.08
N GLY A 53 -6.43 2.59 19.44
CA GLY A 53 -6.30 1.25 20.04
C GLY A 53 -4.86 0.83 20.34
N HIS A 54 -3.87 1.43 19.68
CA HIS A 54 -2.44 1.25 19.98
C HIS A 54 -1.83 2.44 20.76
N GLY A 55 -2.66 3.36 21.26
CA GLY A 55 -2.21 4.52 22.02
C GLY A 55 -1.67 5.68 21.16
N GLY A 56 -1.94 5.67 19.86
CA GLY A 56 -1.62 6.79 18.97
C GLY A 56 -2.67 7.92 19.01
N PRO A 57 -2.36 9.07 18.39
CA PRO A 57 -3.29 10.21 18.37
C PRO A 57 -4.59 9.92 17.61
N GLY A 58 -4.53 9.12 16.54
CA GLY A 58 -5.70 8.75 15.74
C GLY A 58 -6.41 9.91 15.03
N GLU A 59 -5.74 11.03 14.78
CA GLU A 59 -6.32 12.21 14.10
C GLU A 59 -6.07 12.15 12.58
N ALA A 60 -4.86 11.72 12.19
CA ALA A 60 -4.48 11.52 10.80
C ALA A 60 -4.81 10.09 10.32
N ILE A 61 -4.72 9.88 9.00
CA ILE A 61 -4.79 8.54 8.41
C ILE A 61 -3.83 7.60 9.14
N ASN A 62 -4.25 6.38 9.42
CA ASN A 62 -3.38 5.45 10.14
C ASN A 62 -2.51 4.61 9.20
N ALA A 63 -1.49 3.97 9.75
CA ALA A 63 -0.57 3.13 8.97
C ALA A 63 -1.28 1.99 8.21
N LEU A 64 -2.35 1.43 8.77
CA LEU A 64 -3.14 0.40 8.10
C LEU A 64 -3.89 0.99 6.90
N GLU A 65 -4.59 2.09 7.07
CA GLU A 65 -5.30 2.78 5.98
C GLU A 65 -4.35 3.19 4.85
N LEU A 66 -3.15 3.66 5.19
CA LEU A 66 -2.12 4.00 4.22
C LEU A 66 -1.62 2.77 3.44
N PHE A 67 -1.42 1.64 4.13
CA PHE A 67 -1.08 0.37 3.50
C PHE A 67 -2.19 -0.12 2.56
N LEU A 68 -3.44 -0.11 3.01
CA LEU A 68 -4.59 -0.49 2.19
C LEU A 68 -4.75 0.45 0.99
N GLY A 69 -4.55 1.75 1.16
CA GLY A 69 -4.57 2.74 0.08
C GLY A 69 -3.51 2.49 -0.99
N GLY A 70 -2.31 2.07 -0.59
CA GLY A 70 -1.25 1.65 -1.52
C GLY A 70 -1.66 0.41 -2.34
N ILE A 71 -2.26 -0.58 -1.68
CA ILE A 71 -2.75 -1.80 -2.34
C ILE A 71 -3.89 -1.49 -3.31
N THR A 72 -4.92 -0.76 -2.87
CA THR A 72 -6.08 -0.45 -3.72
C THR A 72 -5.68 0.43 -4.91
N GLY A 73 -4.76 1.38 -4.73
CA GLY A 73 -4.19 2.17 -5.81
C GLY A 73 -3.37 1.33 -6.80
N CYS A 74 -2.60 0.35 -6.31
CA CYS A 74 -1.91 -0.60 -7.18
C CYS A 74 -2.90 -1.45 -7.99
N ALA A 75 -3.97 -1.92 -7.34
CA ALA A 75 -5.00 -2.73 -7.97
C ALA A 75 -5.73 -2.01 -9.09
N THR A 76 -6.16 -0.75 -8.89
CA THR A 76 -6.82 0.05 -9.95
C THR A 76 -5.89 0.22 -11.15
N MET A 77 -4.64 0.63 -10.93
CA MET A 77 -3.64 0.80 -12.01
C MET A 77 -3.34 -0.52 -12.73
N MET A 78 -3.34 -1.65 -12.03
CA MET A 78 -3.11 -2.96 -12.64
C MET A 78 -4.30 -3.39 -13.50
N VAL A 79 -5.53 -3.20 -13.03
CA VAL A 79 -6.75 -3.50 -13.81
C VAL A 79 -6.79 -2.66 -15.09
N GLU A 80 -6.41 -1.38 -15.04
CA GLU A 80 -6.28 -0.54 -16.23
C GLU A 80 -5.20 -1.06 -17.20
N ARG A 81 -4.07 -1.54 -16.69
CA ARG A 81 -3.01 -2.14 -17.54
C ARG A 81 -3.52 -3.40 -18.24
N ILE A 82 -4.24 -4.27 -17.54
CA ILE A 82 -4.86 -5.47 -18.12
C ILE A 82 -5.86 -5.07 -19.20
N ALA A 83 -6.74 -4.11 -18.90
CA ALA A 83 -7.74 -3.64 -19.86
C ALA A 83 -7.10 -3.13 -21.16
N ARG A 84 -6.03 -2.32 -21.06
CA ARG A 84 -5.28 -1.84 -22.22
C ARG A 84 -4.62 -2.98 -22.99
N ALA A 85 -3.98 -3.92 -22.30
CA ALA A 85 -3.28 -5.04 -22.95
C ALA A 85 -4.24 -5.94 -23.73
N GLU A 86 -5.49 -6.08 -23.27
CA GLU A 86 -6.49 -6.96 -23.87
C GLU A 86 -7.54 -6.21 -24.71
N ASN A 87 -7.35 -4.91 -24.96
CA ASN A 87 -8.29 -4.04 -25.68
C ASN A 87 -9.74 -4.07 -25.11
N VAL A 88 -9.86 -4.16 -23.78
CA VAL A 88 -11.15 -4.12 -23.08
C VAL A 88 -11.57 -2.66 -22.89
N PRO A 89 -12.81 -2.26 -23.24
CA PRO A 89 -13.29 -0.89 -23.11
C PRO A 89 -13.69 -0.52 -21.66
N LEU A 90 -12.77 -0.73 -20.71
CA LEU A 90 -12.95 -0.33 -19.31
C LEU A 90 -13.14 1.18 -19.22
N LYS A 91 -14.31 1.60 -18.71
CA LYS A 91 -14.67 3.02 -18.52
C LYS A 91 -14.33 3.53 -17.13
N HIS A 92 -14.43 2.66 -16.13
CA HIS A 92 -14.21 3.03 -14.74
C HIS A 92 -13.84 1.79 -13.91
N VAL A 93 -12.93 1.96 -12.95
CA VAL A 93 -12.61 0.96 -11.93
C VAL A 93 -12.55 1.63 -10.55
N GLU A 94 -13.20 1.02 -9.57
CA GLU A 94 -13.11 1.35 -8.15
C GLU A 94 -12.68 0.09 -7.40
N VAL A 95 -11.70 0.23 -6.52
CA VAL A 95 -11.27 -0.85 -5.61
C VAL A 95 -11.38 -0.36 -4.19
N SER A 96 -12.14 -1.08 -3.37
CA SER A 96 -12.20 -0.87 -1.92
C SER A 96 -11.59 -2.07 -1.21
N MET A 97 -10.96 -1.82 -0.06
CA MET A 97 -10.39 -2.87 0.78
C MET A 97 -10.66 -2.55 2.25
N GLU A 98 -11.02 -3.58 3.00
CA GLU A 98 -11.15 -3.54 4.46
C GLU A 98 -10.21 -4.60 5.04
N ALA A 99 -9.62 -4.31 6.20
CA ALA A 99 -8.83 -5.28 6.93
C ALA A 99 -9.05 -5.11 8.43
N THR A 100 -8.88 -6.19 9.18
CA THR A 100 -9.13 -6.21 10.64
C THR A 100 -7.88 -6.63 11.37
N ILE A 101 -7.56 -5.95 12.47
CA ILE A 101 -6.57 -6.37 13.46
C ILE A 101 -7.33 -6.98 14.63
N ASP A 102 -6.94 -8.17 15.06
CA ASP A 102 -7.42 -8.75 16.31
C ASP A 102 -6.51 -8.26 17.44
N THR A 103 -7.00 -7.28 18.20
CA THR A 103 -6.27 -6.68 19.32
C THR A 103 -6.24 -7.56 20.58
N GLU A 104 -7.03 -8.63 20.61
CA GLU A 104 -7.11 -9.56 21.75
C GLU A 104 -6.35 -10.88 21.48
N ALA A 105 -5.88 -11.09 20.25
CA ALA A 105 -5.10 -12.25 19.88
C ALA A 105 -3.84 -12.37 20.74
N LYS A 106 -3.72 -13.49 21.45
CA LYS A 106 -2.55 -13.81 22.27
C LYS A 106 -1.46 -14.44 21.41
N HIS A 107 -0.68 -13.62 20.72
CA HIS A 107 0.53 -14.05 20.02
C HIS A 107 1.76 -13.24 20.47
N PRO A 108 2.97 -13.83 20.46
CA PRO A 108 4.19 -13.06 20.72
C PRO A 108 4.36 -11.93 19.69
N GLY A 109 4.63 -10.71 20.14
CA GLY A 109 4.88 -9.55 19.26
C GLY A 109 3.67 -8.63 19.04
N PRO A 110 3.80 -7.61 18.17
CA PRO A 110 2.74 -6.64 17.91
C PRO A 110 1.55 -7.25 17.14
N PRO A 111 0.32 -6.72 17.31
CA PRO A 111 -0.88 -7.19 16.61
C PRO A 111 -0.70 -7.30 15.08
N VAL A 112 -1.26 -8.36 14.48
CA VAL A 112 -1.24 -8.59 13.03
C VAL A 112 -2.63 -8.52 12.40
N LEU A 113 -2.68 -8.41 11.07
CA LEU A 113 -3.94 -8.47 10.32
C LEU A 113 -4.55 -9.87 10.42
N ALA A 114 -5.76 -9.94 10.98
CA ALA A 114 -6.55 -11.15 11.10
C ALA A 114 -7.32 -11.46 9.81
N SER A 115 -7.77 -10.43 9.09
CA SER A 115 -8.46 -10.60 7.81
C SER A 115 -8.26 -9.41 6.88
N ALA A 116 -8.43 -9.65 5.59
CA ALA A 116 -8.47 -8.61 4.56
C ALA A 116 -9.45 -9.00 3.46
N ARG A 117 -10.27 -8.05 3.00
CA ARG A 117 -11.24 -8.25 1.92
C ARG A 117 -11.16 -7.10 0.93
N MET A 118 -11.04 -7.43 -0.35
CA MET A 118 -11.00 -6.48 -1.45
C MET A 118 -12.22 -6.64 -2.36
N ARG A 119 -12.79 -5.52 -2.81
CA ARG A 119 -13.95 -5.47 -3.71
C ARG A 119 -13.63 -4.60 -4.91
N PHE A 120 -13.94 -5.12 -6.10
CA PHE A 120 -13.79 -4.41 -7.37
C PHE A 120 -15.16 -4.01 -7.90
N ARG A 121 -15.30 -2.77 -8.36
CA ARG A 121 -16.41 -2.33 -9.20
C ARG A 121 -15.84 -1.84 -10.52
N MET A 122 -16.41 -2.31 -11.62
CA MET A 122 -15.95 -2.00 -12.96
C MET A 122 -17.13 -1.61 -13.84
N ALA A 123 -16.94 -0.60 -14.69
CA ALA A 123 -17.93 -0.19 -15.68
C ALA A 123 -17.35 -0.31 -17.10
N GLY A 124 -18.18 -0.69 -18.06
CA GLY A 124 -17.78 -0.87 -19.46
C GLY A 124 -17.17 -2.25 -19.79
N VAL A 125 -17.23 -3.20 -18.86
CA VAL A 125 -16.65 -4.54 -19.03
C VAL A 125 -17.74 -5.61 -18.81
N PRO A 126 -17.87 -6.61 -19.70
CA PRO A 126 -18.71 -7.78 -19.46
C PRO A 126 -18.34 -8.51 -18.16
N GLU A 127 -19.30 -9.11 -17.47
CA GLU A 127 -19.08 -9.68 -16.13
C GLU A 127 -18.05 -10.82 -16.10
N ASP A 128 -18.10 -11.72 -17.08
CA ASP A 128 -17.13 -12.81 -17.26
C ASP A 128 -15.71 -12.26 -17.44
N LYS A 129 -15.57 -11.21 -18.24
CA LYS A 129 -14.30 -10.53 -18.45
C LYS A 129 -13.82 -9.81 -17.20
N ALA A 130 -14.70 -9.14 -16.48
CA ALA A 130 -14.39 -8.49 -15.21
C ALA A 130 -13.87 -9.51 -14.17
N ARG A 131 -14.51 -10.68 -14.06
CA ARG A 131 -14.05 -11.77 -13.19
C ARG A 131 -12.67 -12.29 -13.63
N GLN A 132 -12.47 -12.49 -14.93
CA GLN A 132 -11.16 -12.90 -15.47
C GLN A 132 -10.05 -11.90 -15.09
N MET A 133 -10.32 -10.60 -15.22
CA MET A 133 -9.35 -9.55 -14.87
C MET A 133 -8.97 -9.59 -13.38
N VAL A 134 -9.93 -9.86 -12.49
CA VAL A 134 -9.66 -10.03 -11.05
C VAL A 134 -8.80 -11.26 -10.78
N GLU A 135 -9.03 -12.37 -11.48
CA GLU A 135 -8.20 -13.59 -11.35
C GLU A 135 -6.79 -13.42 -11.92
N ILE A 136 -6.60 -12.54 -12.90
CA ILE A 136 -5.26 -12.14 -13.36
C ILE A 136 -4.58 -11.29 -12.28
N TYR A 137 -5.30 -10.31 -11.72
CA TYR A 137 -4.78 -9.45 -10.64
C TYR A 137 -4.28 -10.26 -9.43
N LYS A 138 -5.05 -11.25 -8.96
CA LYS A 138 -4.67 -12.09 -7.79
C LYS A 138 -3.36 -12.87 -7.95
N ARG A 139 -2.84 -13.02 -9.18
CA ARG A 139 -1.61 -13.76 -9.49
C ARG A 139 -0.39 -12.87 -9.67
N ARG A 140 -0.50 -11.58 -9.34
CA ARG A 140 0.54 -10.56 -9.46
C ARG A 140 0.82 -9.96 -8.10
#